data_AF-A0A7W0Z4W7-F1
#
_entry.id   AF-A0A7W0Z4W7-F1
#
_cell.length_a   1.000
_cell.length_b   1.000
_cell.length_c   1.000
_cell.angle_alpha   90.00
_cell.angle_beta   90.00
_cell.angle_gamma   90.00
#
_symmetry.space_group_name_H-M   'P 1'
#
loop_
_entity.id
_entity.type
_entity.pdbx_description
1 polymer ?
#
loop_
_entity_poly.entity_id
_entity_poly.type
_entity_poly.pdbx_seq_one_letter_code
_entity_poly.pdbx_strand_id
1 'polypeptide(L)' 'MLQTVSFYLTLDRAGRADLLGRVDELVLRHPHLIGRESFELPYVTRCWRATRR' A
#
# COMPACT_ATOMS: atom_id res chain seq x y z
N MET A 1 7.44 -2.30 21.49
CA MET A 1 7.72 -2.37 20.04
C MET A 1 6.37 -2.36 19.32
N LEU A 2 6.03 -1.32 18.57
CA LEU A 2 4.83 -1.34 17.71
C LEU A 2 5.16 -2.20 16.49
N GLN A 3 4.63 -3.42 16.43
CA GLN A 3 4.68 -4.22 15.20
C GLN A 3 3.53 -3.78 14.31
N THR A 4 3.85 -3.12 13.19
CA THR A 4 2.88 -2.84 12.15
C THR A 4 2.81 -4.03 11.20
N VAL A 5 1.61 -4.60 11.04
CA VAL A 5 1.33 -5.59 10.01
C VAL A 5 0.86 -4.88 8.74
N SER A 6 1.34 -5.32 7.57
CA SER A 6 0.80 -4.80 6.31
C SER A 6 -0.63 -5.32 6.13
N PHE A 7 -1.60 -4.42 6.26
CA PHE A 7 -3.01 -4.75 6.07
C PHE A 7 -3.27 -5.33 4.67
N TYR A 8 -2.57 -4.82 3.65
CA TYR A 8 -2.61 -5.36 2.29
C TYR A 8 -2.27 -6.87 2.22
N LEU A 9 -1.27 -7.31 3.00
CA LEU A 9 -0.85 -8.72 3.01
C LEU A 9 -1.85 -9.63 3.72
N THR A 10 -2.66 -9.10 4.65
CA THR A 10 -3.68 -9.86 5.38
C THR A 10 -5.02 -9.95 4.66
N LEU A 11 -5.25 -9.12 3.64
CA LEU A 11 -6.48 -9.15 2.84
C LEU A 11 -6.53 -10.35 1.88
N ASP A 12 -7.74 -10.83 1.61
CA ASP A 12 -8.03 -11.77 0.54
C ASP A 12 -7.95 -11.09 -0.84
N ARG A 13 -8.19 -11.84 -1.92
CA ARG A 13 -8.07 -11.29 -3.29
C ARG A 13 -9.03 -10.15 -3.55
N ALA A 14 -10.27 -10.24 -3.06
CA ALA A 14 -11.30 -9.22 -3.27
C ALA A 14 -10.96 -7.93 -2.52
N GLY A 15 -10.57 -8.04 -1.25
CA GLY A 15 -10.16 -6.90 -0.44
C GLY A 15 -8.91 -6.22 -0.98
N ARG A 16 -7.95 -6.98 -1.54
CA ARG A 16 -6.78 -6.40 -2.21
C ARG A 16 -7.17 -5.58 -3.44
N ALA A 17 -8.10 -6.08 -4.24
CA ALA A 17 -8.56 -5.37 -5.43
C ALA A 17 -9.28 -4.06 -5.06
N ASP A 18 -10.15 -4.09 -4.05
CA ASP A 18 -10.83 -2.89 -3.53
C ASP A 18 -9.83 -1.84 -3.02
N LEU A 19 -8.86 -2.28 -2.19
CA LEU A 19 -7.84 -1.39 -1.66
C LEU A 19 -7.01 -0.73 -2.78
N LEU A 20 -6.60 -1.50 -3.78
CA LEU A 20 -5.84 -0.96 -4.91
C LEU A 20 -6.69 0.02 -5.75
N GLY A 21 -7.98 -0.27 -5.99
CA GLY A 21 -8.86 0.65 -6.69
C GLY A 21 -9.02 2.00 -5.97
N ARG A 22 -9.05 1.99 -4.65
CA ARG A 22 -9.08 3.22 -3.84
C ARG A 22 -7.76 3.99 -3.89
N VAL A 23 -6.63 3.29 -3.96
CA VAL A 23 -5.31 3.92 -4.16
C VAL A 23 -5.23 4.55 -5.56
N ASP A 24 -5.72 3.85 -6.59
CA ASP A 24 -5.76 4.39 -7.96
C ASP A 24 -6.62 5.66 -8.02
N GLU A 25 -7.81 5.64 -7.40
CA GLU A 25 -8.66 6.82 -7.30
C GLU A 25 -7.93 8.00 -6.63
N LEU A 26 -7.25 7.74 -5.52
CA LEU A 26 -6.51 8.76 -4.78
C LEU A 26 -5.41 9.37 -5.66
N VAL A 27 -4.59 8.55 -6.31
CA VAL A 27 -3.49 9.04 -7.16
C VAL A 27 -4.02 9.81 -8.37
N LEU A 28 -5.16 9.40 -8.94
CA LEU A 28 -5.77 10.05 -10.11
C LEU A 28 -6.54 11.34 -9.80
N ARG A 29 -7.01 11.53 -8.56
CA ARG A 29 -7.91 12.65 -8.22
C ARG A 29 -7.33 13.63 -7.22
N HIS A 30 -6.34 13.22 -6.43
CA HIS A 30 -5.83 14.09 -5.38
C HIS A 30 -4.96 15.21 -5.97
N PRO A 31 -5.26 16.50 -5.71
CA PRO A 31 -4.55 17.63 -6.31
C PRO A 31 -3.03 17.62 -6.11
N HIS A 32 -2.56 17.04 -5.01
CA HIS A 32 -1.12 16.93 -4.71
C HIS A 32 -0.43 15.71 -5.37
N LEU A 33 -1.18 14.81 -6.01
CA LEU A 33 -0.67 13.56 -6.60
C LEU A 33 -0.87 13.49 -8.12
N ILE A 34 -1.89 14.16 -8.66
CA ILE A 34 -2.18 14.16 -10.10
C ILE A 34 -0.94 14.52 -10.93
N GLY A 35 -0.65 13.71 -11.95
CA GLY A 35 0.46 13.91 -12.87
C GLY A 35 1.83 13.58 -12.30
N ARG A 36 1.92 13.06 -11.06
CA ARG A 36 3.17 12.61 -10.47
C ARG A 36 3.37 11.11 -10.69
N GLU A 37 4.57 10.74 -11.10
CA GLU A 37 4.98 9.33 -11.21
C GLU A 37 5.43 8.74 -9.86
N SER A 38 5.85 9.59 -8.93
CA SER A 38 6.27 9.19 -7.59
C SER A 38 6.00 10.28 -6.54
N PHE A 39 5.83 9.88 -5.30
CA PHE A 39 5.71 10.78 -4.15
C PHE A 39 6.35 10.14 -2.91
N GLU A 40 6.86 10.97 -2.00
CA GLU A 40 7.45 10.51 -0.75
C GLU A 40 6.36 10.14 0.25
N LEU A 41 6.51 8.98 0.90
CA LEU A 41 5.69 8.58 2.02
C LEU A 41 6.52 8.73 3.31
N PRO A 42 5.98 9.37 4.36
CA PRO A 42 6.72 9.56 5.63
C PRO A 42 6.85 8.27 6.46
N TYR A 43 6.45 7.12 5.91
CA TYR A 43 6.47 5.82 6.58
C TYR A 43 7.46 4.86 5.92
N VAL A 44 8.41 4.34 6.71
CA VAL A 44 9.31 3.28 6.25
C VAL A 44 8.57 1.94 6.33
N THR A 45 8.21 1.38 5.18
CA THR A 45 7.66 0.02 5.11
C THR A 45 8.80 -0.99 5.03
N ARG A 46 9.00 -1.80 6.08
CA ARG A 46 9.93 -2.94 6.07
C ARG A 46 9.14 -4.23 5.84
N CYS A 47 9.39 -4.91 4.73
CA CYS A 47 8.77 -6.18 4.41
C CYS A 47 9.79 -7.32 4.57
N TRP A 48 9.37 -8.41 5.23
CA TRP A 48 10.15 -9.63 5.32
C TRP A 48 9.35 -10.79 4.73
N ARG A 49 10.01 -11.60 3.91
CA ARG A 49 9.47 -12.86 3.40
C ARG A 49 10.20 -14.01 4.07
N ALA A 50 9.54 -14.70 4.99
CA ALA A 50 10.05 -15.94 5.53
C ALA A 50 9.85 -17.07 4.50
N THR A 51 10.86 -17.92 4.34
CA THR A 51 10.78 -19.16 3.57
C THR A 51 11.08 -20.33 4.53
N ARG A 52 10.34 -21.43 4.41
CA ARG A 52 10.69 -22.67 5.12
C ARG A 52 11.82 -23.37 4.34
N ARG A 53 12.82 -23.87 5.06
CA ARG A 53 13.79 -24.84 4.55
C ARG A 53 13.26 -26.25 4.72
#